data_AF-A0A178ILT2-F1
#
_entry.id   AF-A0A178ILT2-F1
#
_cell.length_a   1.000
_cell.length_b   1.000
_cell.length_c   1.000
_cell.angle_alpha   90.00
_cell.angle_beta   90.00
_cell.angle_gamma   90.00
#
_symmetry.space_group_name_H-M   'P 1'
#
loop_
_entity.id
_entity.type
_entity.pdbx_description
1 polymer ?
#
loop_
_entity_poly.entity_id
_entity_poly.type
_entity_poly.pdbx_seq_one_letter_code
_entity_poly.pdbx_strand_id
1 'polypeptide(L)'
;MILSIVVNVVLFVGFEAGYISIKKSSVDGTPPKHKDSNVFSSEAAKATKALLTTDDMTALRDTLRTLGLPDDVAREIVKARIASRHTARLREIGYAALEAARQPYWRPKRNYTGGLLGYSSEQNQEMRDINREVENEVTQLFGTDKASASVSKYAFLPPEKSMQLSELESDYLDLKIRASIEMAGFGMPGDEEKLKLIDKENERDKLALLTPEEKEADELRNSSTARRMKDNLAGFDMSEEEYKAIFALRHALDEKFYDSIAWRVAALGGGLSELRKARDEEQKSVEARIKDMLGDARYAEYVRGQRQDYQSLIAAAERFNLGADTVAQTYQVRNDTASEAKRISDDAILSNDQKNAAYAALAEQASAQIKSALGDDVGDAYINNALAWLKNLPKGGNVKIDAKGNISVSQPKPASPPKK
;
A
#
# COMPACT_ATOMS: atom_id res chain seq x y z
N MET A 1 36.64 -26.44 14.51
CA MET A 1 36.51 -26.63 13.06
C MET A 1 35.08 -26.19 12.72
N ILE A 2 34.96 -24.92 12.32
CA ILE A 2 33.71 -24.17 12.21
C ILE A 2 33.13 -24.51 10.84
N LEU A 3 31.98 -25.20 10.81
CA LEU A 3 31.29 -25.53 9.57
C LEU A 3 30.47 -24.30 9.12
N SER A 4 31.05 -23.52 8.21
CA SER A 4 30.34 -22.49 7.45
C SER A 4 29.34 -23.14 6.50
N ILE A 5 28.08 -23.19 6.89
CA ILE A 5 26.97 -23.46 5.97
C ILE A 5 26.46 -22.10 5.48
N VAL A 6 26.86 -21.73 4.26
CA VAL A 6 26.19 -20.68 3.49
C VAL A 6 24.91 -21.30 2.92
N VAL A 7 23.78 -21.16 3.64
CA VAL A 7 22.45 -21.40 3.08
C VAL A 7 22.06 -20.15 2.28
N ASN A 8 22.45 -20.12 1.01
CA ASN A 8 21.90 -19.18 0.04
C ASN A 8 20.79 -19.88 -0.75
N VAL A 9 19.64 -20.07 -0.11
CA VAL A 9 18.36 -20.25 -0.79
C VAL A 9 17.30 -19.54 0.05
N VAL A 10 17.23 -18.23 -0.14
CA VAL A 10 15.98 -17.50 0.08
C VAL A 10 15.00 -18.07 -0.94
N LEU A 11 14.10 -18.93 -0.49
CA LEU A 11 12.96 -19.38 -1.28
C LEU A 11 12.07 -18.16 -1.49
N PHE A 12 12.31 -17.51 -2.63
CA PHE A 12 11.43 -16.52 -3.20
C PHE A 12 10.01 -17.07 -3.20
N VAL A 13 9.13 -16.30 -2.58
CA VAL A 13 7.70 -16.23 -2.81
C VAL A 13 7.39 -16.57 -4.27
N GLY A 14 6.44 -17.48 -4.46
CA GLY A 14 5.99 -17.91 -5.78
C GLY A 14 5.59 -16.73 -6.66
N PHE A 15 5.73 -16.95 -7.97
CA PHE A 15 5.58 -16.01 -9.10
C PHE A 15 6.81 -15.13 -9.39
N GLU A 16 7.70 -15.64 -10.23
CA GLU A 16 8.11 -14.96 -11.46
C GLU A 16 8.76 -15.99 -12.40
N ALA A 17 8.54 -15.78 -13.68
CA ALA A 17 8.84 -16.73 -14.73
C ALA A 17 10.33 -16.74 -15.11
N GLY A 18 10.79 -17.86 -15.65
CA GLY A 18 11.71 -17.81 -16.79
C GLY A 18 13.21 -17.96 -16.51
N TYR A 19 13.76 -18.98 -17.18
CA TYR A 19 15.09 -18.95 -17.80
C TYR A 19 16.32 -18.76 -16.91
N ILE A 20 16.84 -19.88 -16.37
CA ILE A 20 18.29 -20.10 -16.42
C ILE A 20 18.56 -21.03 -17.62
N SER A 21 18.64 -20.43 -18.81
CA SER A 21 19.33 -21.05 -19.94
C SER A 21 20.82 -20.83 -19.74
N ILE A 22 21.55 -21.88 -19.40
CA ILE A 22 23.02 -21.84 -19.42
C ILE A 22 23.44 -21.76 -20.89
N LYS A 23 23.58 -20.53 -21.40
CA LYS A 23 24.23 -20.28 -22.69
C LYS A 23 25.68 -20.76 -22.60
N LYS A 24 25.99 -21.76 -23.43
CA LYS A 24 27.35 -22.24 -23.71
C LYS A 24 28.16 -21.09 -24.31
N SER A 25 28.93 -20.38 -23.51
CA SER A 25 29.86 -19.36 -23.97
C SER A 25 31.18 -20.03 -24.35
N SER A 26 31.53 -19.97 -25.63
CA SER A 26 32.86 -20.33 -26.13
C SER A 26 33.87 -19.28 -25.69
N VAL A 27 34.89 -19.68 -24.92
CA VAL A 27 36.13 -18.92 -24.80
C VAL A 27 37.26 -19.93 -24.87
N ASP A 28 38.03 -19.83 -25.96
CA ASP A 28 39.36 -20.43 -26.09
C ASP A 28 40.25 -19.91 -24.96
N GLY A 29 40.70 -20.83 -24.12
CA GLY A 29 41.57 -20.52 -23.00
C GLY A 29 41.72 -21.76 -22.13
N THR A 30 42.94 -22.29 -22.09
CA THR A 30 43.33 -23.44 -21.27
C THR A 30 42.72 -23.35 -19.87
N PRO A 31 41.99 -24.38 -19.38
CA PRO A 31 41.32 -24.28 -18.09
C PRO A 31 42.35 -24.19 -16.97
N PRO A 32 42.24 -23.23 -16.03
CA PRO A 32 43.03 -23.27 -14.82
C PRO A 32 42.63 -24.53 -14.05
N LYS A 33 43.61 -25.37 -13.71
CA LYS A 33 43.41 -26.52 -12.82
C LYS A 33 43.10 -26.02 -11.41
N HIS A 34 41.87 -25.60 -11.15
CA HIS A 34 41.33 -25.55 -9.81
C HIS A 34 40.90 -26.97 -9.42
N LYS A 35 41.84 -27.74 -8.86
CA LYS A 35 41.49 -28.79 -7.90
C LYS A 35 40.98 -28.05 -6.68
N ASP A 36 39.67 -27.97 -6.56
CA ASP A 36 38.90 -27.89 -5.31
C ASP A 36 37.47 -27.54 -5.73
N SER A 37 36.85 -28.45 -6.49
CA SER A 37 35.40 -28.49 -6.55
C SER A 37 34.93 -28.86 -5.14
N ASN A 38 34.30 -27.92 -4.45
CA ASN A 38 33.49 -28.12 -3.24
C ASN A 38 32.34 -29.10 -3.56
N VAL A 39 32.69 -30.37 -3.75
CA VAL A 39 31.75 -31.47 -3.77
C VAL A 39 31.56 -31.81 -2.31
N PHE A 40 30.37 -31.53 -1.76
CA PHE A 40 29.97 -32.03 -0.45
C PHE A 40 30.38 -33.50 -0.34
N SER A 41 30.96 -33.92 0.78
CA SER A 41 31.30 -35.34 0.99
C SER A 41 30.06 -36.20 0.70
N SER A 42 30.23 -37.39 0.12
CA SER A 42 29.11 -38.29 -0.17
C SER A 42 28.25 -38.56 1.07
N GLU A 43 28.86 -38.49 2.24
CA GLU A 43 28.23 -38.55 3.55
C GLU A 43 27.40 -37.31 3.89
N ALA A 44 27.92 -36.10 3.66
CA ALA A 44 27.17 -34.85 3.84
C ALA A 44 25.99 -34.74 2.85
N ALA A 45 26.16 -35.21 1.61
CA ALA A 45 25.08 -35.30 0.64
C ALA A 45 24.00 -36.31 1.05
N LYS A 46 24.42 -37.47 1.60
CA LYS A 46 23.50 -38.50 2.12
C LYS A 46 22.74 -38.00 3.35
N ALA A 47 23.41 -37.32 4.27
CA ALA A 47 22.80 -36.73 5.46
C ALA A 47 21.81 -35.61 5.11
N THR A 48 22.19 -34.70 4.21
CA THR A 48 21.30 -33.64 3.71
C THR A 48 20.08 -34.22 3.00
N LYS A 49 20.27 -35.25 2.17
CA LYS A 49 19.16 -35.94 1.52
C LYS A 49 18.22 -36.56 2.54
N ALA A 50 18.75 -37.31 3.51
CA ALA A 50 17.93 -37.93 4.56
C ALA A 50 17.15 -36.90 5.37
N LEU A 51 17.79 -35.77 5.72
CA LEU A 51 17.16 -34.66 6.43
C LEU A 51 16.01 -34.04 5.63
N LEU A 52 16.21 -33.77 4.33
CA LEU A 52 15.19 -33.11 3.50
C LEU A 52 14.09 -34.05 3.01
N THR A 53 14.29 -35.37 3.07
CA THR A 53 13.28 -36.38 2.68
C THR A 53 12.47 -36.92 3.84
N THR A 54 12.79 -36.58 5.10
CA THR A 54 12.00 -37.03 6.26
C THR A 54 10.55 -36.57 6.17
N ASP A 55 9.63 -37.40 6.65
CA ASP A 55 8.22 -37.04 6.83
C ASP A 55 7.91 -36.60 8.28
N ASP A 56 8.83 -36.85 9.22
CA ASP A 56 8.74 -36.38 10.61
C ASP A 56 9.27 -34.95 10.74
N MET A 57 8.34 -34.00 10.85
CA MET A 57 8.66 -32.57 10.95
C MET A 57 9.19 -32.17 12.33
N THR A 58 8.89 -32.94 13.37
CA THR A 58 9.43 -32.72 14.72
C THR A 58 10.92 -33.08 14.73
N ALA A 59 11.26 -34.24 14.18
CA ALA A 59 12.66 -34.65 14.01
C ALA A 59 13.44 -33.69 13.10
N LEU A 60 12.81 -33.18 12.03
CA LEU A 60 13.41 -32.16 11.16
C LEU A 60 13.73 -30.88 11.93
N ARG A 61 12.74 -30.33 12.66
CA ARG A 61 12.91 -29.14 13.51
C ARG A 61 14.07 -29.32 14.50
N ASP A 62 14.06 -30.42 15.25
CA ASP A 62 15.03 -30.65 16.33
C ASP A 62 16.45 -30.85 15.76
N THR A 63 16.57 -31.47 14.59
CA THR A 63 17.85 -31.61 13.88
C THR A 63 18.36 -30.26 13.40
N LEU A 64 17.50 -29.42 12.81
CA LEU A 64 17.88 -28.06 12.36
C LEU A 64 18.34 -27.19 13.54
N ARG A 65 17.67 -27.28 14.70
CA ARG A 65 18.10 -26.61 15.94
C ARG A 65 19.45 -27.12 16.44
N THR A 66 19.66 -28.44 16.40
CA THR A 66 20.93 -29.07 16.82
C THR A 66 22.09 -28.66 15.91
N LEU A 67 21.82 -28.41 14.63
CA LEU A 67 22.78 -27.87 13.67
C LEU A 67 23.09 -26.37 13.89
N GLY A 68 22.44 -25.72 14.85
CA GLY A 68 22.67 -24.33 15.20
C GLY A 68 22.01 -23.33 14.26
N LEU A 69 21.02 -23.74 13.45
CA LEU A 69 20.27 -22.80 12.64
C LEU A 69 19.36 -21.93 13.52
N PRO A 70 19.26 -20.62 13.23
CA PRO A 70 18.25 -19.74 13.83
C PRO A 70 16.83 -20.29 13.66
N ASP A 71 15.96 -20.05 14.64
CA ASP A 71 14.62 -20.65 14.70
C ASP A 71 13.69 -20.16 13.56
N ASP A 72 13.89 -18.94 13.08
CA ASP A 72 13.26 -18.38 11.88
C ASP A 72 13.68 -19.13 10.61
N VAL A 73 14.97 -19.43 10.46
CA VAL A 73 15.47 -20.22 9.32
C VAL A 73 14.97 -21.67 9.39
N ALA A 74 14.95 -22.26 10.59
CA ALA A 74 14.43 -23.61 10.79
C ALA A 74 12.93 -23.69 10.47
N ARG A 75 12.16 -22.67 10.87
CA ARG A 75 10.72 -22.54 10.57
C ARG A 75 10.47 -22.53 9.06
N GLU A 76 11.20 -21.72 8.30
CA GLU A 76 11.02 -21.63 6.84
C GLU A 76 11.36 -22.94 6.11
N ILE A 77 12.41 -23.65 6.55
CA ILE A 77 12.77 -24.96 5.97
C ILE A 77 11.67 -25.99 6.23
N VAL A 78 11.15 -26.05 7.46
CA VAL A 78 10.06 -26.97 7.81
C VAL A 78 8.77 -26.60 7.08
N LYS A 79 8.42 -25.31 7.01
CA LYS A 79 7.27 -24.80 6.25
C LYS A 79 7.35 -25.21 4.78
N ALA A 80 8.50 -25.01 4.14
CA ALA A 80 8.73 -25.41 2.76
C ALA A 80 8.58 -26.93 2.57
N ARG A 81 8.99 -27.73 3.56
CA ARG A 81 8.86 -29.20 3.52
C ARG A 81 7.42 -29.68 3.71
N ILE A 82 6.66 -29.03 4.58
CA ILE A 82 5.23 -29.33 4.76
C ILE A 82 4.49 -28.94 3.47
N ALA A 83 4.69 -27.72 2.98
CA ALA A 83 4.13 -27.25 1.71
C ALA A 83 4.52 -28.13 0.52
N SER A 84 5.72 -28.75 0.54
CA SER A 84 6.17 -29.62 -0.56
C SER A 84 5.25 -30.83 -0.78
N ARG A 85 4.59 -31.32 0.27
CA ARG A 85 3.58 -32.40 0.20
C ARG A 85 2.40 -32.03 -0.71
N HIS A 86 2.05 -30.74 -0.77
CA HIS A 86 0.94 -30.23 -1.56
C HIS A 86 1.35 -29.68 -2.93
N THR A 87 2.65 -29.67 -3.27
CA THR A 87 3.12 -29.06 -4.52
C THR A 87 2.56 -29.71 -5.78
N ALA A 88 2.29 -31.02 -5.76
CA ALA A 88 1.63 -31.70 -6.88
C ALA A 88 0.21 -31.15 -7.09
N ARG A 89 -0.55 -31.00 -6.00
CA ARG A 89 -1.92 -30.51 -6.04
C ARG A 89 -2.01 -29.04 -6.44
N LEU A 90 -1.15 -28.19 -5.88
CA LEU A 90 -1.06 -26.78 -6.27
C LEU A 90 -0.68 -26.62 -7.74
N ARG A 91 0.19 -27.49 -8.27
CA ARG A 91 0.50 -27.53 -9.72
C ARG A 91 -0.71 -27.92 -10.55
N GLU A 92 -1.48 -28.92 -10.16
CA GLU A 92 -2.72 -29.30 -10.85
C GLU A 92 -3.73 -28.14 -10.90
N ILE A 93 -3.95 -27.45 -9.79
CA ILE A 93 -4.81 -26.26 -9.72
C ILE A 93 -4.31 -25.18 -10.69
N GLY A 94 -3.00 -24.90 -10.68
CA GLY A 94 -2.37 -23.94 -11.59
C GLY A 94 -2.52 -24.31 -13.07
N TYR A 95 -2.30 -25.58 -13.42
CA TYR A 95 -2.45 -26.06 -14.79
C TYR A 95 -3.91 -26.02 -15.26
N ALA A 96 -4.86 -26.41 -14.40
CA ALA A 96 -6.28 -26.31 -14.71
C ALA A 96 -6.71 -24.85 -14.95
N ALA A 97 -6.22 -23.91 -14.14
CA ALA A 97 -6.48 -22.48 -14.33
C ALA A 97 -5.84 -21.94 -15.63
N LEU A 98 -4.61 -22.37 -15.95
CA LEU A 98 -3.94 -22.00 -17.19
C LEU A 98 -4.70 -22.52 -18.42
N GLU A 99 -5.16 -23.78 -18.38
CA GLU A 99 -5.93 -24.39 -19.47
C GLU A 99 -7.28 -23.67 -19.65
N ALA A 100 -7.98 -23.35 -18.56
CA ALA A 100 -9.21 -22.55 -18.60
C ALA A 100 -8.97 -21.13 -19.15
N ALA A 101 -7.80 -20.55 -18.87
CA ALA A 101 -7.39 -19.24 -19.37
C ALA A 101 -6.88 -19.26 -20.82
N ARG A 102 -6.68 -20.43 -21.45
CA ARG A 102 -6.33 -20.54 -22.87
C ARG A 102 -7.51 -20.12 -23.73
N GLN A 103 -7.56 -18.81 -24.01
CA GLN A 103 -8.49 -18.23 -24.98
C GLN A 103 -7.72 -17.89 -26.27
N PRO A 104 -8.35 -18.02 -27.45
CA PRO A 104 -7.77 -17.51 -28.67
C PRO A 104 -7.42 -16.02 -28.56
N TYR A 105 -6.30 -15.57 -29.15
CA TYR A 105 -5.77 -14.21 -28.98
C TYR A 105 -6.74 -13.10 -29.43
N TRP A 106 -7.72 -13.42 -30.28
CA TRP A 106 -8.75 -12.50 -30.78
C TRP A 106 -9.96 -12.36 -29.85
N ARG A 107 -10.06 -13.17 -28.79
CA ARG A 107 -11.12 -13.04 -27.78
C ARG A 107 -10.62 -12.16 -26.63
N PRO A 108 -11.34 -11.08 -26.28
CA PRO A 108 -11.00 -10.32 -25.09
C PRO A 108 -11.09 -11.25 -23.87
N LYS A 109 -10.08 -11.19 -22.99
CA LYS A 109 -10.11 -11.91 -21.72
C LYS A 109 -11.35 -11.45 -20.96
N ARG A 110 -12.32 -12.34 -20.79
CA ARG A 110 -13.61 -12.05 -20.12
C ARG A 110 -13.49 -12.10 -18.60
N ASN A 111 -12.27 -12.17 -18.06
CA ASN A 111 -11.99 -12.28 -16.64
C ASN A 111 -12.27 -10.94 -15.96
N TYR A 112 -13.48 -10.82 -15.42
CA TYR A 112 -13.92 -9.73 -14.55
C TYR A 112 -13.43 -9.87 -13.10
N THR A 113 -12.61 -10.89 -12.80
CA THR A 113 -12.18 -11.24 -11.44
C THR A 113 -10.67 -11.03 -11.33
N GLY A 114 -10.28 -10.05 -10.52
CA GLY A 114 -8.94 -9.44 -10.48
C GLY A 114 -7.85 -10.31 -9.86
N GLY A 115 -7.48 -11.42 -10.50
CA GLY A 115 -6.28 -12.19 -10.24
C GLY A 115 -5.42 -12.35 -11.50
N LEU A 116 -4.09 -12.38 -11.35
CA LEU A 116 -3.14 -12.60 -12.46
C LEU A 116 -3.39 -13.96 -13.19
N LEU A 117 -4.03 -14.90 -12.50
CA LEU A 117 -4.62 -16.14 -13.03
C LEU A 117 -6.08 -16.22 -12.59
N GLY A 118 -6.99 -16.53 -13.51
CA GLY A 118 -8.43 -16.62 -13.25
C GLY A 118 -8.82 -17.93 -12.55
N TYR A 119 -8.38 -18.13 -11.31
CA TYR A 119 -8.78 -19.28 -10.49
C TYR A 119 -10.28 -19.24 -10.17
N SER A 120 -10.93 -20.40 -10.16
CA SER A 120 -12.32 -20.53 -9.69
C SER A 120 -12.44 -20.30 -8.18
N SER A 121 -13.66 -20.11 -7.68
CA SER A 121 -13.94 -20.02 -6.25
C SER A 121 -13.45 -21.26 -5.49
N GLU A 122 -13.73 -22.46 -6.03
CA GLU A 122 -13.35 -23.74 -5.45
C GLU A 122 -11.83 -23.93 -5.44
N GLN A 123 -11.15 -23.54 -6.52
CA GLN A 123 -9.69 -23.56 -6.60
C GLN A 123 -9.05 -22.64 -5.57
N ASN A 124 -9.59 -21.43 -5.40
CA ASN A 124 -9.13 -20.50 -4.37
C ASN A 124 -9.36 -21.06 -2.96
N GLN A 125 -10.51 -21.70 -2.71
CA GLN A 125 -10.79 -22.34 -1.43
C GLN A 125 -9.81 -23.48 -1.13
N GLU A 126 -9.57 -24.35 -2.10
CA GLU A 126 -8.66 -25.48 -1.94
C GLU A 126 -7.22 -25.03 -1.68
N MET A 127 -6.74 -24.00 -2.39
CA MET A 127 -5.42 -23.43 -2.12
C MET A 127 -5.31 -22.84 -0.70
N ARG A 128 -6.39 -22.25 -0.18
CA ARG A 128 -6.43 -21.75 1.20
C ARG A 128 -6.46 -22.87 2.22
N ASP A 129 -7.25 -23.92 2.01
CA ASP A 129 -7.30 -25.06 2.91
C ASP A 129 -5.93 -25.74 3.02
N ILE A 130 -5.22 -25.88 1.88
CA ILE A 130 -3.83 -26.33 1.84
C ILE A 130 -2.92 -25.39 2.64
N ASN A 131 -3.00 -24.07 2.39
CA ASN A 131 -2.17 -23.12 3.13
C ASN A 131 -2.47 -23.14 4.63
N ARG A 132 -3.74 -23.29 5.02
CA ARG A 132 -4.19 -23.39 6.42
C ARG A 132 -3.64 -24.65 7.09
N GLU A 133 -3.67 -25.78 6.40
CA GLU A 133 -3.07 -27.03 6.88
C GLU A 133 -1.57 -26.86 7.14
N VAL A 134 -0.85 -26.25 6.18
CA VAL A 134 0.58 -25.95 6.30
C VAL A 134 0.86 -25.03 7.50
N GLU A 135 0.15 -23.91 7.62
CA GLU A 135 0.36 -22.94 8.71
C GLU A 135 0.00 -23.53 10.08
N ASN A 136 -1.04 -24.36 10.16
CA ASN A 136 -1.43 -25.04 11.40
C ASN A 136 -0.34 -26.02 11.87
N GLU A 137 0.21 -26.83 10.97
CA GLU A 137 1.29 -27.77 11.31
C GLU A 137 2.57 -27.01 11.72
N VAL A 138 2.92 -25.93 11.01
CA VAL A 138 4.06 -25.07 11.39
C VAL A 138 3.84 -24.42 12.76
N THR A 139 2.64 -23.94 13.04
CA THR A 139 2.27 -23.32 14.32
C THR A 139 2.34 -24.31 15.47
N GLN A 140 1.93 -25.57 15.27
CA GLN A 140 2.09 -26.62 16.28
C GLN A 140 3.56 -26.91 16.59
N LEU A 141 4.46 -26.80 15.61
CA LEU A 141 5.88 -27.13 15.76
C LEU A 141 6.73 -25.99 16.33
N PHE A 142 6.41 -24.73 15.99
CA PHE A 142 7.22 -23.55 16.30
C PHE A 142 6.46 -22.44 17.06
N GLY A 143 5.16 -22.62 17.32
CA GLY A 143 4.29 -21.56 17.84
C GLY A 143 3.95 -20.50 16.79
N THR A 144 3.09 -19.55 17.16
CA THR A 144 2.60 -18.50 16.27
C THR A 144 3.74 -17.65 15.71
N ASP A 145 3.77 -17.51 14.38
CA ASP A 145 4.66 -16.56 13.73
C ASP A 145 4.12 -15.13 13.86
N LYS A 146 4.87 -14.27 14.54
CA LYS A 146 4.51 -12.85 14.71
C LYS A 146 4.77 -12.03 13.43
N ALA A 147 5.41 -12.61 12.40
CA ALA A 147 5.86 -11.90 11.21
C ALA A 147 4.87 -11.92 10.01
N SER A 148 3.75 -12.65 10.07
CA SER A 148 2.76 -12.63 9.00
C SER A 148 2.08 -11.25 8.88
N ALA A 149 1.95 -10.71 7.66
CA ALA A 149 1.35 -9.40 7.41
C ALA A 149 -0.10 -9.26 7.92
N SER A 150 -0.86 -10.37 7.96
CA SER A 150 -2.24 -10.37 8.49
C SER A 150 -2.26 -10.42 10.03
N VAL A 151 -1.28 -11.07 10.66
CA VAL A 151 -1.04 -11.01 12.12
C VAL A 151 -0.54 -9.62 12.52
N SER A 152 0.21 -8.94 11.64
CA SER A 152 0.71 -7.59 11.86
C SER A 152 -0.40 -6.56 12.11
N LYS A 153 -1.54 -6.66 11.42
CA LYS A 153 -2.72 -5.78 11.62
C LYS A 153 -3.28 -5.86 13.05
N TYR A 154 -3.25 -7.05 13.65
CA TYR A 154 -3.81 -7.35 14.96
C TYR A 154 -2.74 -7.61 16.03
N ALA A 155 -1.49 -7.22 15.78
CA ALA A 155 -0.37 -7.47 16.68
C ALA A 155 -0.49 -6.80 18.06
N PHE A 156 -1.44 -5.87 18.23
CA PHE A 156 -1.78 -5.26 19.53
C PHE A 156 -2.64 -6.17 20.42
N LEU A 157 -3.15 -7.28 19.89
CA LEU A 157 -3.96 -8.28 20.59
C LEU A 157 -3.12 -9.50 20.99
N PRO A 158 -3.59 -10.33 21.94
CA PRO A 158 -3.00 -11.64 22.19
C PRO A 158 -2.89 -12.47 20.90
N PRO A 159 -1.81 -13.27 20.73
CA PRO A 159 -1.54 -13.98 19.47
C PRO A 159 -2.71 -14.84 18.96
N GLU A 160 -3.39 -15.54 19.87
CA GLU A 160 -4.54 -16.39 19.54
C GLU A 160 -5.71 -15.58 18.98
N LYS A 161 -6.04 -14.43 19.60
CA LYS A 161 -7.09 -13.53 19.10
C LYS A 161 -6.71 -12.89 17.76
N SER A 162 -5.44 -12.50 17.61
CA SER A 162 -4.92 -11.96 16.36
C SER A 162 -5.07 -12.94 15.20
N MET A 163 -4.83 -14.24 15.44
CA MET A 163 -5.06 -15.29 14.44
C MET A 163 -6.54 -15.45 14.14
N GLN A 164 -7.39 -15.58 15.17
CA GLN A 164 -8.84 -15.73 15.00
C GLN A 164 -9.46 -14.60 14.19
N LEU A 165 -9.08 -13.34 14.45
CA LEU A 165 -9.58 -12.19 13.70
C LEU A 165 -9.06 -12.14 12.26
N SER A 166 -7.79 -12.51 12.05
CA SER A 166 -7.23 -12.60 10.70
C SER A 166 -7.92 -13.68 9.87
N GLU A 167 -8.26 -14.83 10.48
CA GLU A 167 -8.99 -15.91 9.83
C GLU A 167 -10.42 -15.49 9.51
N LEU A 168 -11.11 -14.87 10.47
CA LEU A 168 -12.45 -14.34 10.30
C LEU A 168 -12.53 -13.38 9.11
N GLU A 169 -11.62 -12.40 9.04
CA GLU A 169 -11.60 -11.44 7.94
C GLU A 169 -11.31 -12.09 6.58
N SER A 170 -10.46 -13.12 6.55
CA SER A 170 -10.19 -13.87 5.32
C SER A 170 -11.45 -14.61 4.84
N ASP A 171 -12.13 -15.31 5.73
CA ASP A 171 -13.34 -16.07 5.39
C ASP A 171 -14.46 -15.14 4.86
N TYR A 172 -14.62 -13.96 5.47
CA TYR A 172 -15.58 -12.95 5.02
C TYR A 172 -15.17 -12.28 3.70
N LEU A 173 -13.88 -12.00 3.49
CA LEU A 173 -13.38 -11.53 2.20
C LEU A 173 -13.70 -12.53 1.09
N ASP A 174 -13.59 -13.83 1.36
CA ASP A 174 -13.91 -14.88 0.41
C ASP A 174 -15.40 -15.00 0.10
N LEU A 175 -16.25 -14.80 1.10
CA LEU A 175 -17.69 -14.69 0.88
C LEU A 175 -18.03 -13.51 -0.05
N LYS A 176 -17.37 -12.36 0.14
CA LYS A 176 -17.54 -11.18 -0.73
C LYS A 176 -17.03 -11.42 -2.15
N ILE A 177 -15.86 -12.05 -2.28
CA ILE A 177 -15.31 -12.41 -3.60
C ILE A 177 -16.24 -13.38 -4.32
N ARG A 178 -16.74 -14.42 -3.64
CA ARG A 178 -17.71 -15.36 -4.21
C ARG A 178 -18.98 -14.67 -4.68
N ALA A 179 -19.57 -13.82 -3.84
CA ALA A 179 -20.73 -13.02 -4.23
C ALA A 179 -20.43 -12.13 -5.45
N SER A 180 -19.24 -11.52 -5.51
CA SER A 180 -18.82 -10.69 -6.64
C SER A 180 -18.60 -11.51 -7.94
N ILE A 181 -18.11 -12.74 -7.82
CA ILE A 181 -17.96 -13.68 -8.95
C ILE A 181 -19.34 -14.09 -9.48
N GLU A 182 -20.27 -14.44 -8.58
CA GLU A 182 -21.65 -14.81 -8.94
C GLU A 182 -22.38 -13.68 -9.69
N MET A 183 -22.15 -12.43 -9.29
CA MET A 183 -22.67 -11.26 -10.01
C MET A 183 -22.16 -11.18 -11.45
N ALA A 184 -21.00 -11.78 -11.77
CA ALA A 184 -20.43 -11.84 -13.12
C ALA A 184 -20.37 -10.48 -13.86
N GLY A 185 -20.20 -9.37 -13.12
CA GLY A 185 -20.19 -8.01 -13.67
C GLY A 185 -21.58 -7.40 -13.93
N PHE A 186 -22.66 -8.09 -13.57
CA PHE A 186 -24.05 -7.64 -13.65
C PHE A 186 -24.77 -7.89 -12.32
N GLY A 187 -24.82 -6.88 -11.46
CA GLY A 187 -25.48 -6.98 -10.16
C GLY A 187 -27.01 -6.95 -10.27
N MET A 188 -27.67 -7.86 -9.56
CA MET A 188 -29.11 -7.87 -9.33
C MET A 188 -29.44 -7.15 -8.01
N PRO A 189 -30.68 -6.66 -7.79
CA PRO A 189 -31.08 -6.06 -6.52
C PRO A 189 -30.72 -6.93 -5.31
N GLY A 190 -31.07 -8.23 -5.36
CA GLY A 190 -30.80 -9.22 -4.30
C GLY A 190 -29.33 -9.39 -3.91
N ASP A 191 -28.41 -9.07 -4.83
CA ASP A 191 -26.97 -9.18 -4.59
C ASP A 191 -26.47 -8.10 -3.62
N GLU A 192 -27.12 -6.94 -3.61
CA GLU A 192 -26.81 -5.86 -2.66
C GLU A 192 -27.23 -6.24 -1.25
N GLU A 193 -28.41 -6.85 -1.06
CA GLU A 193 -28.82 -7.37 0.26
C GLU A 193 -27.89 -8.48 0.75
N LYS A 194 -27.42 -9.35 -0.16
CA LYS A 194 -26.45 -10.40 0.18
C LYS A 194 -25.13 -9.81 0.68
N LEU A 195 -24.57 -8.83 -0.03
CA LEU A 195 -23.32 -8.16 0.41
C LEU A 195 -23.51 -7.43 1.75
N LYS A 196 -24.64 -6.74 1.94
CA LYS A 196 -24.97 -6.09 3.22
C LYS A 196 -25.06 -7.08 4.37
N LEU A 197 -25.66 -8.25 4.13
CA LEU A 197 -25.73 -9.30 5.14
C LEU A 197 -24.33 -9.80 5.49
N ILE A 198 -23.48 -10.04 4.49
CA ILE A 198 -22.08 -10.45 4.71
C ILE A 198 -21.32 -9.41 5.53
N ASP A 199 -21.49 -8.10 5.22
CA ASP A 199 -20.89 -7.01 6.01
C ASP A 199 -21.40 -7.01 7.46
N LYS A 200 -22.71 -7.14 7.66
CA LYS A 200 -23.32 -7.11 8.99
C LYS A 200 -22.89 -8.31 9.86
N GLU A 201 -22.84 -9.50 9.27
CA GLU A 201 -22.41 -10.70 9.98
C GLU A 201 -20.90 -10.63 10.31
N ASN A 202 -20.07 -10.11 9.39
CA ASN A 202 -18.65 -9.84 9.65
C ASN A 202 -18.45 -8.93 10.86
N GLU A 203 -19.14 -7.78 10.88
CA GLU A 203 -19.05 -6.85 12.00
C GLU A 203 -19.56 -7.48 13.30
N ARG A 204 -20.68 -8.22 13.26
CA ARG A 204 -21.19 -8.91 14.45
C ARG A 204 -20.17 -9.89 15.03
N ASP A 205 -19.60 -10.74 14.19
CA ASP A 205 -18.69 -11.80 14.64
C ASP A 205 -17.36 -11.21 15.12
N LYS A 206 -16.88 -10.15 14.45
CA LYS A 206 -15.71 -9.38 14.89
C LYS A 206 -15.95 -8.77 16.27
N LEU A 207 -17.10 -8.13 16.48
CA LEU A 207 -17.44 -7.50 17.76
C LEU A 207 -17.65 -8.54 18.88
N ALA A 208 -18.03 -9.78 18.56
CA ALA A 208 -18.14 -10.85 19.54
C ALA A 208 -16.77 -11.34 20.06
N LEU A 209 -15.69 -11.13 19.29
CA LEU A 209 -14.32 -11.53 19.66
C LEU A 209 -13.55 -10.45 20.44
N LEU A 210 -14.01 -9.19 20.38
CA LEU A 210 -13.32 -8.03 20.95
C LEU A 210 -14.01 -7.57 22.25
N THR A 211 -13.20 -7.28 23.26
CA THR A 211 -13.64 -6.48 24.42
C THR A 211 -13.91 -5.03 24.01
N PRO A 212 -14.66 -4.23 24.80
CA PRO A 212 -14.88 -2.81 24.51
C PRO A 212 -13.58 -2.03 24.29
N GLU A 213 -12.56 -2.29 25.10
CA GLU A 213 -11.26 -1.65 25.01
C GLU A 213 -10.50 -2.09 23.76
N GLU A 214 -10.52 -3.39 23.43
CA GLU A 214 -9.90 -3.91 22.20
C GLU A 214 -10.59 -3.38 20.94
N LYS A 215 -11.92 -3.16 21.00
CA LYS A 215 -12.70 -2.56 19.92
C LYS A 215 -12.28 -1.12 19.66
N GLU A 216 -12.21 -0.28 20.69
CA GLU A 216 -11.74 1.11 20.54
C GLU A 216 -10.31 1.14 19.96
N ALA A 217 -9.47 0.24 20.46
CA ALA A 217 -8.09 0.14 20.01
C ALA A 217 -7.98 -0.38 18.56
N ASP A 218 -8.93 -1.19 18.09
CA ASP A 218 -9.04 -1.58 16.68
C ASP A 218 -9.54 -0.43 15.80
N GLU A 219 -10.57 0.29 16.23
CA GLU A 219 -11.12 1.45 15.51
C GLU A 219 -10.04 2.52 15.29
N LEU A 220 -9.27 2.84 16.33
CA LEU A 220 -8.16 3.79 16.27
C LEU A 220 -6.99 3.33 15.38
N ARG A 221 -6.89 2.05 15.00
CA ARG A 221 -5.76 1.54 14.21
C ARG A 221 -6.13 1.15 12.79
N ASN A 222 -7.30 0.56 12.64
CA ASN A 222 -7.68 -0.25 11.48
C ASN A 222 -8.96 0.26 10.78
N SER A 223 -9.69 1.22 11.36
CA SER A 223 -10.86 1.81 10.70
C SER A 223 -10.51 2.55 9.41
N SER A 224 -11.51 2.79 8.57
CA SER A 224 -11.35 3.59 7.35
C SER A 224 -10.90 5.02 7.66
N THR A 225 -11.38 5.61 8.76
CA THR A 225 -10.94 6.91 9.27
C THR A 225 -9.47 6.89 9.69
N ALA A 226 -9.06 5.88 10.48
CA ALA A 226 -7.67 5.74 10.92
C ALA A 226 -6.71 5.61 9.73
N ARG A 227 -7.08 4.81 8.72
CA ARG A 227 -6.29 4.65 7.49
C ARG A 227 -6.18 5.96 6.71
N ARG A 228 -7.30 6.65 6.48
CA ARG A 228 -7.31 7.97 5.84
C ARG A 228 -6.48 8.99 6.61
N MET A 229 -6.48 8.95 7.94
CA MET A 229 -5.65 9.85 8.75
C MET A 229 -4.16 9.53 8.58
N LYS A 230 -3.76 8.25 8.65
CA LYS A 230 -2.37 7.84 8.41
C LYS A 230 -1.86 8.30 7.03
N ASP A 231 -2.67 8.10 5.99
CA ASP A 231 -2.30 8.47 4.63
C ASP A 231 -2.26 10.00 4.44
N ASN A 232 -3.28 10.72 4.92
CA ASN A 232 -3.40 12.16 4.69
C ASN A 232 -2.58 13.02 5.67
N LEU A 233 -2.18 12.50 6.82
CA LEU A 233 -1.49 13.27 7.86
C LEU A 233 -0.04 12.80 8.08
N ALA A 234 0.53 12.06 7.12
CA ALA A 234 1.92 11.59 7.19
C ALA A 234 2.95 12.73 7.35
N GLY A 235 2.63 13.95 6.89
CA GLY A 235 3.48 15.13 7.05
C GLY A 235 3.21 15.94 8.32
N PHE A 236 2.41 15.43 9.26
CA PHE A 236 2.06 16.10 10.51
C PHE A 236 2.44 15.20 11.69
N ASP A 237 3.45 15.63 12.46
CA ASP A 237 3.93 14.90 13.63
C ASP A 237 2.94 15.04 14.79
N MET A 238 1.92 14.18 14.83
CA MET A 238 0.84 14.20 15.82
C MET A 238 1.26 13.54 17.14
N SER A 239 0.91 14.17 18.26
CA SER A 239 0.83 13.47 19.55
C SER A 239 -0.34 12.47 19.59
N GLU A 240 -0.32 11.52 20.53
CA GLU A 240 -1.42 10.55 20.68
C GLU A 240 -2.75 11.24 21.04
N GLU A 241 -2.69 12.28 21.86
CA GLU A 241 -3.84 13.08 22.25
C GLU A 241 -4.45 13.82 21.05
N GLU A 242 -3.62 14.46 20.22
CA GLU A 242 -4.07 15.09 18.97
C GLU A 242 -4.64 14.06 18.00
N TYR A 243 -4.01 12.89 17.89
CA TYR A 243 -4.50 11.80 17.05
C TYR A 243 -5.90 11.36 17.46
N LYS A 244 -6.12 11.01 18.74
CA LYS A 244 -7.43 10.57 19.24
C LYS A 244 -8.50 11.64 19.07
N ALA A 245 -8.17 12.90 19.32
CA ALA A 245 -9.13 13.99 19.23
C ALA A 245 -9.52 14.32 17.77
N ILE A 246 -8.55 14.36 16.85
CA ILE A 246 -8.82 14.50 15.41
C ILE A 246 -9.60 13.28 14.89
N PHE A 247 -9.25 12.08 15.36
CA PHE A 247 -9.93 10.84 15.01
C PHE A 247 -11.41 10.90 15.38
N ALA A 248 -11.75 11.26 16.62
CA ALA A 248 -13.14 11.33 17.06
C ALA A 248 -13.98 12.28 16.19
N LEU A 249 -13.44 13.45 15.84
CA LEU A 249 -14.12 14.42 14.98
C LEU A 249 -14.32 13.91 13.54
N ARG A 250 -13.31 13.24 12.97
CA ARG A 250 -13.38 12.69 11.62
C ARG A 250 -14.25 11.43 11.54
N HIS A 251 -14.18 10.57 12.55
CA HIS A 251 -14.94 9.34 12.63
C HIS A 251 -16.44 9.63 12.65
N ALA A 252 -16.88 10.60 13.46
CA ALA A 252 -18.29 11.02 13.51
C ALA A 252 -18.81 11.54 12.14
N LEU A 253 -17.96 12.20 11.35
CA LEU A 253 -18.30 12.62 9.99
C LEU A 253 -18.39 11.41 9.05
N ASP A 254 -17.43 10.50 9.12
CA ASP A 254 -17.36 9.34 8.24
C ASP A 254 -18.52 8.36 8.48
N GLU A 255 -18.89 8.12 9.74
CA GLU A 255 -20.06 7.32 10.12
C GLU A 255 -21.36 7.91 9.53
N LYS A 256 -21.48 9.24 9.51
CA LYS A 256 -22.65 9.95 8.99
C LYS A 256 -22.74 9.92 7.45
N PHE A 257 -21.61 9.94 6.74
CA PHE A 257 -21.59 10.20 5.28
C PHE A 257 -20.91 9.14 4.42
N TYR A 258 -19.87 8.45 4.89
CA TYR A 258 -19.09 7.49 4.09
C TYR A 258 -19.67 6.07 4.12
N ASP A 259 -20.12 5.62 5.29
CA ASP A 259 -20.69 4.27 5.46
C ASP A 259 -22.24 4.25 5.36
N SER A 260 -22.84 5.35 4.89
CA SER A 260 -24.30 5.47 4.84
C SER A 260 -24.91 4.98 3.52
N ILE A 261 -25.96 4.16 3.62
CA ILE A 261 -26.87 3.80 2.52
C ILE A 261 -27.41 5.05 1.81
N ALA A 262 -27.52 6.16 2.52
CA ALA A 262 -27.98 7.44 1.99
C ALA A 262 -27.13 7.93 0.81
N TRP A 263 -25.80 7.73 0.82
CA TRP A 263 -24.94 8.16 -0.28
C TRP A 263 -25.22 7.38 -1.58
N ARG A 264 -25.41 6.06 -1.47
CA ARG A 264 -25.77 5.18 -2.61
C ARG A 264 -27.18 5.47 -3.13
N VAL A 265 -28.17 5.63 -2.24
CA VAL A 265 -29.56 5.94 -2.62
C VAL A 265 -29.66 7.29 -3.33
N ALA A 266 -28.95 8.31 -2.82
CA ALA A 266 -28.93 9.62 -3.45
C ALA A 266 -28.18 9.65 -4.79
N ALA A 267 -27.22 8.75 -5.00
CA ALA A 267 -26.52 8.59 -6.28
C ALA A 267 -27.47 8.14 -7.39
N LEU A 268 -28.42 7.27 -7.03
CA LEU A 268 -29.42 6.74 -7.94
C LEU A 268 -30.62 7.70 -8.11
N GLY A 269 -30.97 8.46 -7.07
CA GLY A 269 -32.13 9.36 -7.04
C GLY A 269 -31.87 10.83 -7.35
N GLY A 270 -30.65 11.22 -7.78
CA GLY A 270 -30.32 12.61 -8.10
C GLY A 270 -30.14 13.55 -6.89
N GLY A 271 -30.30 13.06 -5.66
CA GLY A 271 -30.10 13.81 -4.41
C GLY A 271 -28.64 14.02 -4.00
N LEU A 272 -27.71 13.51 -4.80
CA LEU A 272 -26.28 13.49 -4.46
C LEU A 272 -25.65 14.89 -4.36
N SER A 273 -26.25 15.90 -5.02
CA SER A 273 -25.84 17.31 -4.86
C SER A 273 -26.08 17.82 -3.43
N GLU A 274 -27.26 17.59 -2.86
CA GLU A 274 -27.61 18.10 -1.53
C GLU A 274 -26.85 17.37 -0.43
N LEU A 275 -26.63 16.06 -0.57
CA LEU A 275 -25.77 15.32 0.35
C LEU A 275 -24.31 15.76 0.27
N ARG A 276 -23.79 16.08 -0.92
CA ARG A 276 -22.44 16.65 -1.04
C ARG A 276 -22.34 17.99 -0.30
N LYS A 277 -23.33 18.89 -0.47
CA LYS A 277 -23.36 20.16 0.26
C LYS A 277 -23.41 19.96 1.77
N ALA A 278 -24.32 19.12 2.26
CA ALA A 278 -24.45 18.82 3.69
C ALA A 278 -23.14 18.24 4.26
N ARG A 279 -22.48 17.35 3.50
CA ARG A 279 -21.18 16.79 3.87
C ARG A 279 -20.09 17.85 3.88
N ASP A 280 -20.06 18.75 2.90
CA ASP A 280 -19.06 19.82 2.82
C ASP A 280 -19.25 20.86 3.94
N GLU A 281 -20.50 21.13 4.34
CA GLU A 281 -20.83 21.97 5.50
C GLU A 281 -20.37 21.32 6.81
N GLU A 282 -20.66 20.03 7.00
CA GLU A 282 -20.18 19.29 8.18
C GLU A 282 -18.65 19.18 8.19
N GLN A 283 -18.01 18.96 7.04
CA GLN A 283 -16.55 18.96 6.93
C GLN A 283 -15.99 20.32 7.38
N LYS A 284 -16.57 21.45 6.96
CA LYS A 284 -16.14 22.77 7.42
C LYS A 284 -16.28 22.95 8.93
N SER A 285 -17.37 22.44 9.51
CA SER A 285 -17.59 22.42 10.96
C SER A 285 -16.51 21.60 11.67
N VAL A 286 -16.18 20.41 11.15
CA VAL A 286 -15.10 19.55 11.66
C VAL A 286 -13.75 20.24 11.58
N GLU A 287 -13.38 20.86 10.45
CA GLU A 287 -12.12 21.59 10.33
C GLU A 287 -12.06 22.79 11.29
N ALA A 288 -13.17 23.49 11.52
CA ALA A 288 -13.23 24.58 12.50
C ALA A 288 -13.01 24.08 13.94
N ARG A 289 -13.57 22.92 14.31
CA ARG A 289 -13.34 22.29 15.61
C ARG A 289 -11.91 21.81 15.78
N ILE A 290 -11.32 21.24 14.73
CA ILE A 290 -9.89 20.85 14.72
C ILE A 290 -9.02 22.09 14.91
N LYS A 291 -9.35 23.20 14.24
CA LYS A 291 -8.65 24.47 14.41
C LYS A 291 -8.73 25.01 15.84
N ASP A 292 -9.93 25.01 16.43
CA ASP A 292 -10.16 25.48 17.80
C ASP A 292 -9.36 24.65 18.82
N MET A 293 -9.36 23.32 18.65
CA MET A 293 -8.64 22.39 19.50
C MET A 293 -7.11 22.52 19.39
N LEU A 294 -6.57 22.66 18.16
CA LEU A 294 -5.13 22.76 17.92
C LEU A 294 -4.58 24.17 18.18
N GLY A 295 -5.40 25.20 18.02
CA GLY A 295 -4.95 26.59 17.95
C GLY A 295 -4.31 26.94 16.60
N ASP A 296 -4.11 28.24 16.34
CA ASP A 296 -3.73 28.75 15.02
C ASP A 296 -2.39 28.19 14.50
N ALA A 297 -1.35 28.18 15.34
CA ALA A 297 -0.01 27.76 14.92
C ALA A 297 0.02 26.27 14.54
N ARG A 298 -0.53 25.41 15.41
CA ARG A 298 -0.55 23.97 15.20
C ARG A 298 -1.52 23.56 14.10
N TYR A 299 -2.63 24.27 13.95
CA TYR A 299 -3.53 24.08 12.81
C TYR A 299 -2.85 24.39 11.47
N ALA A 300 -1.97 25.40 11.40
CA ALA A 300 -1.20 25.68 10.20
C ALA A 300 -0.24 24.53 9.83
N GLU A 301 0.34 23.86 10.82
CA GLU A 301 1.15 22.65 10.62
C GLU A 301 0.30 21.47 10.15
N TYR A 302 -0.87 21.28 10.75
CA TYR A 302 -1.84 20.25 10.36
C TYR A 302 -2.32 20.43 8.90
N VAL A 303 -2.60 21.67 8.47
CA VAL A 303 -2.94 21.96 7.07
C VAL A 303 -1.74 21.72 6.16
N ARG A 304 -0.53 22.13 6.59
CA ARG A 304 0.71 21.91 5.82
C ARG A 304 0.99 20.42 5.63
N GLY A 305 0.87 19.62 6.68
CA GLY A 305 1.11 18.17 6.70
C GLY A 305 0.17 17.36 5.82
N GLN A 306 -0.98 17.93 5.44
CA GLN A 306 -1.93 17.32 4.51
C GLN A 306 -1.56 17.44 3.04
N ARG A 307 -0.57 18.28 2.71
CA ARG A 307 -0.26 18.52 1.31
C ARG A 307 0.78 17.54 0.80
N GLN A 308 0.48 16.99 -0.37
CA GLN A 308 1.36 16.05 -1.06
C GLN A 308 2.77 16.63 -1.29
N ASP A 309 2.86 17.94 -1.56
CA ASP A 309 4.14 18.60 -1.81
C ASP A 309 4.99 18.74 -0.54
N TYR A 310 4.37 18.90 0.63
CA TYR A 310 5.09 18.88 1.90
C TYR A 310 5.42 17.45 2.35
N GLN A 311 4.49 16.51 2.22
CA GLN A 311 4.71 15.10 2.53
C GLN A 311 5.89 14.53 1.72
N SER A 312 5.99 14.87 0.44
CA SER A 312 7.11 14.46 -0.40
C SER A 312 8.45 15.05 0.08
N LEU A 313 8.43 16.26 0.62
CA LEU A 313 9.62 16.91 1.18
C LEU A 313 10.04 16.23 2.49
N ILE A 314 9.10 15.89 3.38
CA ILE A 314 9.38 15.14 4.61
C ILE A 314 9.93 13.75 4.29
N ALA A 315 9.32 13.03 3.34
CA ALA A 315 9.82 11.72 2.90
C ALA A 315 11.25 11.80 2.32
N ALA A 316 11.57 12.88 1.59
CA ALA A 316 12.93 13.12 1.13
C ALA A 316 13.87 13.42 2.31
N ALA A 317 13.42 14.23 3.28
CA ALA A 317 14.20 14.55 4.46
C ALA A 317 14.54 13.32 5.30
N GLU A 318 13.58 12.43 5.52
CA GLU A 318 13.81 11.16 6.22
C GLU A 318 14.77 10.25 5.46
N ARG A 319 14.53 10.06 4.15
CA ARG A 319 15.34 9.15 3.33
C ARG A 319 16.79 9.59 3.17
N PHE A 320 17.02 10.90 3.08
CA PHE A 320 18.35 11.48 2.84
C PHE A 320 18.92 12.18 4.08
N ASN A 321 18.28 12.01 5.25
CA ASN A 321 18.68 12.58 6.53
C ASN A 321 18.93 14.10 6.46
N LEU A 322 18.00 14.83 5.83
CA LEU A 322 18.07 16.29 5.71
C LEU A 322 17.65 16.96 7.02
N GLY A 323 18.31 18.05 7.38
CA GLY A 323 17.99 18.82 8.59
C GLY A 323 16.66 19.56 8.50
N ALA A 324 16.06 19.85 9.65
CA ALA A 324 14.82 20.64 9.75
C ALA A 324 14.95 22.03 9.10
N ASP A 325 16.14 22.65 9.19
CA ASP A 325 16.44 23.94 8.55
C ASP A 325 16.38 23.85 7.02
N THR A 326 16.89 22.77 6.43
CA THR A 326 16.80 22.51 4.99
C THR A 326 15.35 22.38 4.55
N VAL A 327 14.55 21.60 5.28
CA VAL A 327 13.11 21.44 5.02
C VAL A 327 12.40 22.79 5.11
N ALA A 328 12.65 23.56 6.18
CA ALA A 328 12.05 24.87 6.37
C ALA A 328 12.42 25.84 5.25
N GLN A 329 13.70 25.90 4.86
CA GLN A 329 14.19 26.77 3.80
C GLN A 329 13.60 26.38 2.44
N THR A 330 13.64 25.11 2.05
CA THR A 330 13.04 24.64 0.80
C THR A 330 11.54 24.95 0.75
N TYR A 331 10.86 24.73 1.87
CA TYR A 331 9.43 24.99 1.96
C TYR A 331 9.11 26.50 1.92
N GLN A 332 9.99 27.34 2.44
CA GLN A 332 9.90 28.79 2.32
C GLN A 332 10.06 29.25 0.86
N VAL A 333 11.06 28.74 0.14
CA VAL A 333 11.25 29.01 -1.30
C VAL A 333 9.99 28.67 -2.09
N ARG A 334 9.37 27.52 -1.79
CA ARG A 334 8.09 27.10 -2.38
C ARG A 334 7.00 28.15 -2.13
N ASN A 335 6.84 28.65 -0.90
CA ASN A 335 5.80 29.62 -0.56
C ASN A 335 6.03 30.99 -1.19
N ASP A 336 7.27 31.49 -1.17
CA ASP A 336 7.61 32.78 -1.75
C ASP A 336 7.38 32.77 -3.27
N THR A 337 7.78 31.68 -3.91
CA THR A 337 7.53 31.44 -5.34
C THR A 337 6.04 31.43 -5.65
N ALA A 338 5.22 30.77 -4.82
CA ALA A 338 3.78 30.72 -5.01
C ALA A 338 3.11 32.09 -4.88
N SER A 339 3.51 32.87 -3.85
CA SER A 339 3.02 34.23 -3.61
C SER A 339 3.38 35.15 -4.77
N GLU A 340 4.62 35.09 -5.25
CA GLU A 340 5.06 35.91 -6.37
C GLU A 340 4.39 35.50 -7.69
N ALA A 341 4.22 34.21 -7.93
CA ALA A 341 3.47 33.71 -9.08
C ALA A 341 2.02 34.19 -9.05
N LYS A 342 1.37 34.22 -7.88
CA LYS A 342 0.03 34.78 -7.73
C LYS A 342 -0.01 36.28 -8.02
N ARG A 343 0.98 37.04 -7.53
CA ARG A 343 1.11 38.49 -7.80
C ARG A 343 1.24 38.77 -9.30
N ILE A 344 2.10 38.04 -10.00
CA ILE A 344 2.26 38.13 -11.47
C ILE A 344 0.96 37.77 -12.19
N SER A 345 0.26 36.73 -11.73
CA SER A 345 -1.02 36.30 -12.30
C SER A 345 -2.08 37.40 -12.21
N ASP A 346 -2.17 38.07 -11.06
CA ASP A 346 -3.17 39.11 -10.78
C ASP A 346 -2.83 40.47 -11.38
N ASP A 347 -1.58 40.69 -11.81
CA ASP A 347 -1.13 41.96 -12.36
C ASP A 347 -1.80 42.24 -13.71
N ALA A 348 -2.69 43.23 -13.76
CA ALA A 348 -3.42 43.59 -14.98
C ALA A 348 -2.57 44.43 -15.96
N ILE A 349 -1.41 44.94 -15.53
CA ILE A 349 -0.53 45.77 -16.36
C ILE A 349 0.33 44.90 -17.27
N LEU A 350 0.72 43.71 -16.81
CA LEU A 350 1.55 42.80 -17.57
C LEU A 350 0.77 42.13 -18.71
N SER A 351 1.35 42.18 -19.92
CA SER A 351 0.88 41.36 -21.04
C SER A 351 1.11 39.87 -20.77
N ASN A 352 0.42 38.99 -21.51
CA ASN A 352 0.62 37.55 -21.36
C ASN A 352 2.08 37.13 -21.63
N ASP A 353 2.75 37.75 -22.59
CA ASP A 353 4.16 37.46 -22.89
C ASP A 353 5.08 37.91 -21.75
N GLN A 354 4.80 39.07 -21.14
CA GLN A 354 5.54 39.56 -19.97
C GLN A 354 5.33 38.64 -18.76
N LYS A 355 4.10 38.16 -18.53
CA LYS A 355 3.80 37.19 -17.47
C LYS A 355 4.54 35.88 -17.70
N ASN A 356 4.54 35.35 -18.93
CA ASN A 356 5.22 34.11 -19.27
C ASN A 356 6.74 34.22 -19.05
N ALA A 357 7.35 35.34 -19.45
CA ALA A 357 8.76 35.61 -19.21
C ALA A 357 9.07 35.70 -17.70
N ALA A 358 8.24 36.40 -16.93
CA ALA A 358 8.39 36.50 -15.48
C ALA A 358 8.23 35.13 -14.79
N TYR A 359 7.27 34.31 -15.21
CA TYR A 359 7.09 32.95 -14.72
C TYR A 359 8.26 32.03 -15.04
N ALA A 360 8.84 32.15 -16.24
CA ALA A 360 10.03 31.36 -16.62
C ALA A 360 11.21 31.69 -15.70
N ALA A 361 11.51 32.97 -15.51
CA ALA A 361 12.58 33.43 -14.61
C ALA A 361 12.32 33.01 -13.16
N LEU A 362 11.08 33.17 -12.67
CA LEU A 362 10.70 32.76 -11.32
C LEU A 362 10.85 31.26 -11.10
N ALA A 363 10.42 30.44 -12.07
CA ALA A 363 10.52 28.99 -11.98
C ALA A 363 11.98 28.51 -12.02
N GLU A 364 12.83 29.13 -12.85
CA GLU A 364 14.26 28.85 -12.92
C GLU A 364 14.97 29.19 -11.61
N GLN A 365 14.74 30.38 -11.07
CA GLN A 365 15.31 30.81 -9.79
C GLN A 365 14.89 29.89 -8.64
N ALA A 366 13.58 29.60 -8.52
CA ALA A 366 13.07 28.73 -7.48
C ALA A 366 13.65 27.30 -7.60
N SER A 367 13.75 26.78 -8.82
CA SER A 367 14.35 25.46 -9.06
C SER A 367 15.81 25.42 -8.64
N ALA A 368 16.59 26.46 -8.98
CA ALA A 368 18.00 26.55 -8.58
C ALA A 368 18.16 26.61 -7.05
N GLN A 369 17.30 27.39 -6.35
CA GLN A 369 17.33 27.47 -4.89
C GLN A 369 16.95 26.14 -4.22
N ILE A 370 15.93 25.45 -4.74
CA ILE A 370 15.51 24.13 -4.24
C ILE A 370 16.62 23.11 -4.43
N LYS A 371 17.25 23.07 -5.60
CA LYS A 371 18.40 22.17 -5.86
C LYS A 371 19.60 22.51 -4.99
N SER A 372 19.89 23.80 -4.77
CA SER A 372 20.96 24.21 -3.87
C SER A 372 20.71 23.77 -2.42
N ALA A 373 19.45 23.71 -1.98
CA ALA A 373 19.10 23.29 -0.63
C ALA A 373 19.08 21.76 -0.45
N LEU A 374 18.55 21.03 -1.45
CA LEU A 374 18.34 19.58 -1.36
C LEU A 374 19.47 18.75 -2.01
N GLY A 375 20.33 19.38 -2.80
CA GLY A 375 21.20 18.70 -3.79
C GLY A 375 20.46 18.49 -5.12
N ASP A 376 21.22 18.37 -6.21
CA ASP A 376 20.67 18.33 -7.58
C ASP A 376 19.69 17.17 -7.78
N ASP A 377 20.08 15.94 -7.45
CA ASP A 377 19.25 14.73 -7.68
C ASP A 377 17.96 14.76 -6.85
N VAL A 378 18.06 15.12 -5.57
CA VAL A 378 16.90 15.17 -4.66
C VAL A 378 16.00 16.35 -5.01
N GLY A 379 16.59 17.50 -5.34
CA GLY A 379 15.88 18.69 -5.81
C GLY A 379 15.12 18.42 -7.10
N ASP A 380 15.74 17.75 -8.08
CA ASP A 380 15.07 17.35 -9.32
C ASP A 380 13.93 16.38 -9.06
N ALA A 381 14.12 15.36 -8.22
CA ALA A 381 13.06 14.43 -7.86
C ALA A 381 11.90 15.15 -7.17
N TYR A 382 12.19 16.07 -6.24
CA TYR A 382 11.18 16.85 -5.54
C TYR A 382 10.38 17.74 -6.50
N ILE A 383 11.05 18.52 -7.35
CA ILE A 383 10.40 19.39 -8.33
C ILE A 383 9.51 18.58 -9.28
N ASN A 384 10.01 17.44 -9.76
CA ASN A 384 9.32 16.62 -10.75
C ASN A 384 8.09 15.89 -10.20
N ASN A 385 8.16 15.42 -8.94
CA ASN A 385 7.11 14.59 -8.36
C ASN A 385 6.11 15.40 -7.51
N ALA A 386 6.56 16.49 -6.90
CA ALA A 386 5.80 17.21 -5.88
C ALA A 386 5.40 18.64 -6.31
N LEU A 387 6.20 19.29 -7.17
CA LEU A 387 5.98 20.67 -7.60
C LEU A 387 5.58 20.78 -9.07
N ALA A 388 4.59 19.97 -9.49
CA ALA A 388 4.09 20.00 -10.87
C ALA A 388 3.64 21.40 -11.33
N TRP A 389 3.13 22.23 -10.42
CA TRP A 389 2.76 23.62 -10.70
C TRP A 389 3.96 24.49 -11.09
N LEU A 390 5.15 24.27 -10.49
CA LEU A 390 6.37 25.00 -10.81
C LEU A 390 6.82 24.72 -12.25
N LYS A 391 6.69 23.47 -12.69
CA LYS A 391 6.95 23.06 -14.08
C LYS A 391 5.93 23.61 -15.08
N ASN A 392 4.74 23.95 -14.61
CA ASN A 392 3.66 24.48 -15.44
C ASN A 392 3.66 26.02 -15.48
N LEU A 393 4.30 26.69 -14.54
CA LEU A 393 4.40 28.16 -14.53
C LEU A 393 4.95 28.75 -15.84
N PRO A 394 6.06 28.26 -16.42
CA PRO A 394 6.58 28.81 -17.68
C PRO A 394 5.63 28.65 -18.87
N LYS A 395 4.63 27.76 -18.78
CA LYS A 395 3.62 27.58 -19.83
C LYS A 395 2.56 28.68 -19.81
N GLY A 396 2.56 29.54 -18.77
CA GLY A 396 1.61 30.62 -18.61
C GLY A 396 0.30 30.21 -17.93
N GLY A 397 -0.63 31.16 -17.84
CA GLY A 397 -1.97 30.94 -17.30
C GLY A 397 -2.23 31.61 -15.96
N ASN A 398 -3.39 31.26 -15.38
CA ASN A 398 -3.85 31.79 -14.10
C ASN A 398 -3.37 30.89 -12.95
N VAL A 399 -2.72 31.51 -11.96
CA VAL A 399 -2.25 30.86 -10.73
C VAL A 399 -3.31 31.01 -9.65
N LYS A 400 -3.75 29.89 -9.08
CA LYS A 400 -4.67 29.86 -7.94
C LYS A 400 -4.04 29.13 -6.77
N ILE A 401 -4.19 29.72 -5.59
CA ILE A 401 -3.83 29.11 -4.31
C ILE A 401 -5.15 28.86 -3.57
N ASP A 402 -5.45 27.62 -3.23
CA ASP A 402 -6.67 27.29 -2.48
C ASP A 402 -6.51 27.58 -0.98
N ALA A 403 -7.60 27.41 -0.22
CA ALA A 403 -7.61 27.65 1.23
C ALA A 403 -6.67 26.73 2.03
N LYS A 404 -6.23 25.61 1.44
CA LYS A 404 -5.25 24.69 2.03
C LYS A 404 -3.81 25.00 1.58
N GLY A 405 -3.63 25.98 0.70
CA GLY A 405 -2.33 26.36 0.16
C GLY A 405 -1.85 25.48 -1.00
N ASN A 406 -2.73 24.69 -1.63
CA ASN A 406 -2.40 23.97 -2.87
C ASN A 406 -2.38 24.95 -4.04
N ILE A 407 -1.44 24.73 -4.96
CA ILE A 407 -1.23 25.61 -6.11
C ILE A 407 -1.69 24.91 -7.38
N SER A 408 -2.47 25.62 -8.19
CA SER A 408 -2.83 25.17 -9.53
C SER A 408 -2.52 26.26 -10.56
N VAL A 409 -2.01 25.84 -11.72
CA VAL A 409 -1.74 26.70 -12.87
C VAL A 409 -2.66 26.24 -13.99
N SER A 410 -3.67 27.04 -14.32
CA SER A 410 -4.63 26.72 -15.38
C SER A 410 -4.35 27.54 -16.63
N GLN A 411 -4.20 26.86 -17.77
CA GLN A 411 -4.05 27.51 -19.06
C GLN A 411 -5.32 28.30 -19.43
N PRO A 412 -5.20 29.43 -20.12
CA PRO A 412 -6.36 30.15 -20.65
C PRO A 412 -7.20 29.21 -21.53
N LYS A 413 -8.51 29.18 -21.32
CA LYS A 413 -9.41 28.43 -22.20
C LYS A 413 -9.28 29.02 -23.62
N PRO A 414 -9.00 28.22 -24.67
CA PRO A 414 -8.95 28.75 -26.03
C PRO A 414 -10.29 29.42 -26.36
N ALA A 415 -10.23 30.55 -27.06
CA ALA A 415 -11.43 31.28 -27.46
C ALA A 415 -12.38 30.31 -28.16
N SER A 416 -13.64 30.27 -27.71
CA SER A 416 -14.64 29.43 -28.36
C SER A 416 -14.76 29.87 -29.82
N PRO A 417 -14.76 28.94 -30.80
CA PRO A 417 -14.92 29.32 -32.19
C PRO A 417 -16.22 30.12 -32.35
N PRO A 418 -16.24 31.14 -33.22
CA PRO A 418 -17.45 31.92 -33.44
C PRO A 418 -18.60 30.97 -33.78
N LYS A 419 -19.73 31.13 -33.08
CA LYS A 419 -20.97 30.41 -33.41
C LYS A 419 -21.29 30.75 -34.87
N LYS A 420 -21.30 29.73 -35.73
CA LYS A 420 -21.69 29.86 -37.14
C LYS A 420 -23.18 30.13 -37.27
#